data_AF-A0A932X5N7-F1
#
_entry.id   AF-A0A932X5N7-F1
#
_cell.length_a   1.000
_cell.length_b   1.000
_cell.length_c   1.000
_cell.angle_alpha   90.00
_cell.angle_beta   90.00
_cell.angle_gamma   90.00
#
_symmetry.space_group_name_H-M   'P 1'
#
loop_
_entity.id
_entity.type
_entity.pdbx_description
1 polymer ?
#
loop_
_entity_poly.entity_id
_entity_poly.type
_entity_poly.pdbx_seq_one_letter_code
_entity_poly.pdbx_strand_id
1 'polypeptide(L)'
;MPTTSKWPKPRSEDEFEDMAVDFLRIRWKDPYATRNGRRGQRQDGVDIVGHPPWLEAKAAGAQCKNTESLTLAKVTAEVERARSFAGGLGEFLLVTAADRDVALQAEVREHFTKHRVPFHVEVIFWPDIVSDLSSDEQLVAKHWKGFPSGSTTSLAVPQQAPPEWIGRDGVGDKETFECQLELLLSVSASGVDLEAGELAVELYGIAPELGDWDGYIRTLLAQEPPPVGQAMRWEYRSRSYANVIQKWELVVADGGAMVLRWAEFNDHYRSINLRLQIRSVLALIWVHRVAVGRAAQRVGIEEPATIALRLAAHGSGPLHLCDDVPPVTEVTPRPTDPRTVWLPLPELAVSEADWSVQVQADWSSSLATLTGRLLSRALSHFRAGAALVRPNSKLREILAAAEREIVRG
;
A
#
# COMPACT_ATOMS: atom_id res chain seq x y z
N MET A 1 -0.74 19.92 19.66
CA MET A 1 0.70 20.28 19.78
C MET A 1 1.07 21.13 18.58
N PRO A 2 1.98 22.12 18.65
CA PRO A 2 2.23 23.03 17.53
C PRO A 2 2.67 22.27 16.26
N THR A 3 2.02 22.62 15.16
CA THR A 3 1.85 21.89 13.89
C THR A 3 3.02 22.01 12.89
N THR A 4 4.29 22.06 13.35
CA THR A 4 5.43 22.30 12.44
C THR A 4 6.75 21.72 12.94
N SER A 5 6.89 20.39 13.06
CA SER A 5 8.24 19.83 13.10
C SER A 5 8.79 19.79 11.67
N LYS A 6 9.44 20.88 11.24
CA LYS A 6 10.34 20.82 10.07
C LYS A 6 11.41 19.78 10.39
N TRP A 7 11.34 18.62 9.74
CA TRP A 7 12.39 17.62 9.84
C TRP A 7 13.74 18.27 9.51
N PRO A 8 14.72 18.24 10.44
CA PRO A 8 16.00 18.92 10.24
C PRO A 8 16.65 18.48 8.94
N LYS A 9 17.01 19.46 8.08
CA LYS A 9 17.84 19.21 6.90
C LYS A 9 19.24 18.78 7.34
N PRO A 10 19.92 17.93 6.55
CA PRO A 10 21.28 17.48 6.83
C PRO A 10 22.26 18.65 6.90
N ARG A 11 23.23 18.55 7.81
CA ARG A 11 24.21 19.62 8.07
C ARG A 11 25.42 19.54 7.15
N SER A 12 25.59 18.41 6.45
CA SER A 12 26.71 18.15 5.55
C SER A 12 26.25 17.37 4.31
N GLU A 13 27.07 17.40 3.26
CA GLU A 13 26.85 16.57 2.06
C GLU A 13 26.95 15.07 2.41
N ASP A 14 27.91 14.69 3.26
CA ASP A 14 28.07 13.29 3.66
C ASP A 14 26.85 12.76 4.42
N GLU A 15 26.26 13.56 5.31
CA GLU A 15 25.01 13.22 6.01
C GLU A 15 23.84 13.11 5.04
N PHE A 16 23.75 14.02 4.07
CA PHE A 16 22.69 13.99 3.06
C PHE A 16 22.78 12.76 2.16
N GLU A 17 23.98 12.39 1.71
CA GLU A 17 24.20 11.18 0.93
C GLU A 17 23.82 9.91 1.71
N ASP A 18 24.07 9.88 3.03
CA ASP A 18 23.67 8.73 3.88
C ASP A 18 22.15 8.59 3.91
N MET A 19 21.44 9.71 4.08
CA MET A 19 19.99 9.75 4.03
C MET A 19 19.46 9.37 2.65
N ALA A 20 20.10 9.88 1.59
CA ALA A 20 19.72 9.60 0.20
C ALA A 20 19.91 8.11 -0.15
N VAL A 21 20.94 7.43 0.36
CA VAL A 21 21.11 5.98 0.17
C VAL A 21 19.93 5.21 0.75
N ASP A 22 19.55 5.47 2.00
CA ASP A 22 18.43 4.74 2.62
C ASP A 22 17.10 5.06 1.93
N PHE A 23 16.89 6.32 1.55
CA PHE A 23 15.76 6.73 0.72
C PHE A 23 15.71 5.98 -0.61
N LEU A 24 16.85 5.90 -1.33
CA LEU A 24 16.92 5.24 -2.61
C LEU A 24 16.78 3.72 -2.51
N ARG A 25 17.18 3.09 -1.39
CA ARG A 25 16.88 1.67 -1.14
C ARG A 25 15.38 1.41 -1.09
N ILE A 26 14.62 2.30 -0.44
CA ILE A 26 13.16 2.23 -0.39
C ILE A 26 12.60 2.46 -1.80
N ARG A 27 12.98 3.57 -2.43
CA ARG A 27 12.42 4.00 -3.71
C ARG A 27 12.72 3.00 -4.83
N TRP A 28 13.97 2.57 -4.97
CA TRP A 28 14.40 1.57 -5.96
C TRP A 28 14.04 0.14 -5.60
N LYS A 29 13.57 -0.12 -4.37
CA LYS A 29 13.37 -1.49 -3.85
C LYS A 29 14.62 -2.35 -3.99
N ASP A 30 15.78 -1.73 -3.82
CA ASP A 30 17.07 -2.37 -3.94
C ASP A 30 17.83 -2.20 -2.61
N PRO A 31 17.87 -3.23 -1.74
CA PRO A 31 18.61 -3.15 -0.48
C PRO A 31 20.12 -3.01 -0.70
N TYR A 32 20.62 -3.30 -1.91
CA TYR A 32 22.03 -3.23 -2.27
C TYR A 32 22.42 -1.88 -2.89
N ALA A 33 21.49 -0.92 -2.99
CA ALA A 33 21.83 0.44 -3.40
C ALA A 33 22.92 0.99 -2.47
N THR A 34 23.95 1.57 -3.07
CA THR A 34 25.19 1.95 -2.39
C THR A 34 25.78 3.22 -2.97
N ARG A 35 26.57 3.93 -2.15
CA ARG A 35 27.40 5.03 -2.65
C ARG A 35 28.43 4.50 -3.65
N ASN A 36 28.68 5.30 -4.68
CA ASN A 36 29.58 5.01 -5.78
C ASN A 36 30.90 5.75 -5.57
N GLY A 37 31.93 5.04 -5.10
CA GLY A 37 33.26 5.60 -4.86
C GLY A 37 33.34 6.59 -3.68
N ARG A 38 34.51 7.21 -3.50
CA ARG A 38 34.76 8.26 -2.48
C ARG A 38 34.98 9.62 -3.14
N ARG A 39 34.72 10.69 -2.39
CA ARG A 39 34.97 12.07 -2.82
C ARG A 39 36.39 12.24 -3.39
N GLY A 40 36.47 12.77 -4.62
CA GLY A 40 37.73 12.96 -5.35
C GLY A 40 38.07 11.86 -6.35
N GLN A 41 37.32 10.76 -6.37
CA GLN A 41 37.36 9.78 -7.46
C GLN A 41 36.49 10.22 -8.63
N ARG A 42 36.81 9.73 -9.84
CA ARG A 42 35.96 9.95 -11.01
C ARG A 42 34.66 9.15 -10.83
N GLN A 43 33.58 9.86 -10.51
CA GLN A 43 32.25 9.29 -10.23
C GLN A 43 31.25 9.54 -11.38
N ASP A 44 31.69 10.17 -12.48
CA ASP A 44 30.89 10.50 -13.67
C ASP A 44 29.52 11.12 -13.36
N GLY A 45 29.42 11.90 -12.27
CA GLY A 45 28.17 12.55 -11.84
C GLY A 45 27.15 11.62 -11.20
N VAL A 46 27.57 10.46 -10.67
CA VAL A 46 26.72 9.49 -9.98
C VAL A 46 27.30 9.18 -8.61
N ASP A 47 26.66 9.68 -7.55
CA ASP A 47 27.06 9.47 -6.15
C ASP A 47 26.52 8.15 -5.58
N ILE A 48 25.37 7.69 -6.06
CA ILE A 48 24.69 6.46 -5.59
C ILE A 48 24.26 5.63 -6.78
N VAL A 49 24.48 4.33 -6.71
CA VAL A 49 24.07 3.36 -7.72
C VAL A 49 23.16 2.31 -7.10
N GLY A 50 22.13 1.92 -7.85
CA GLY A 50 21.24 0.82 -7.50
C GLY A 50 20.73 0.07 -8.73
N HIS A 51 20.01 -1.01 -8.48
CA HIS A 51 19.48 -1.93 -9.48
C HIS A 51 17.98 -2.12 -9.29
N PRO A 52 17.16 -1.09 -9.54
CA PRO A 52 15.72 -1.22 -9.38
C PRO A 52 15.17 -2.32 -10.30
N PRO A 53 14.18 -3.10 -9.84
CA PRO A 53 13.72 -4.31 -10.52
C PRO A 53 13.00 -4.05 -11.85
N TRP A 54 12.75 -2.79 -12.21
CA TRP A 54 12.12 -2.38 -13.49
C TRP A 54 13.12 -1.99 -14.59
N LEU A 55 14.43 -1.91 -14.31
CA LEU A 55 15.42 -1.48 -15.30
C LEU A 55 16.08 -2.63 -16.09
N GLU A 56 15.55 -3.85 -16.02
CA GLU A 56 15.89 -5.00 -16.88
C GLU A 56 17.39 -5.12 -17.23
N ALA A 57 18.24 -5.07 -16.19
CA ALA A 57 19.72 -5.14 -16.20
C ALA A 57 20.51 -3.82 -16.35
N LYS A 58 19.86 -2.66 -16.47
CA LYS A 58 20.54 -1.36 -16.34
C LYS A 58 20.56 -0.87 -14.88
N ALA A 59 21.61 -0.16 -14.51
CA ALA A 59 21.69 0.52 -13.22
C ALA A 59 20.83 1.79 -13.21
N ALA A 60 20.35 2.16 -12.03
CA ALA A 60 19.92 3.51 -11.72
C ALA A 60 21.07 4.26 -11.05
N GLY A 61 21.25 5.52 -11.43
CA GLY A 61 22.22 6.42 -10.83
C GLY A 61 21.51 7.57 -10.12
N ALA A 62 22.10 8.08 -9.05
CA ALA A 62 21.65 9.31 -8.43
C ALA A 62 22.81 10.24 -8.10
N GLN A 63 22.58 11.55 -8.23
CA GLN A 63 23.47 12.61 -7.77
C GLN A 63 22.78 13.36 -6.64
N CYS A 64 23.45 13.48 -5.50
CA CYS A 64 23.00 14.21 -4.33
C CYS A 64 23.53 15.64 -4.38
N LYS A 65 22.69 16.61 -4.00
CA LYS A 65 23.07 18.00 -3.72
C LYS A 65 22.39 18.51 -2.45
N ASN A 66 23.15 18.70 -1.37
CA ASN A 66 22.63 19.36 -0.17
C ASN A 66 22.60 20.89 -0.38
N THR A 67 21.60 21.38 -1.11
CA THR A 67 21.45 22.81 -1.43
C THR A 67 20.01 23.26 -1.28
N GLU A 68 19.81 24.55 -1.00
CA GLU A 68 18.46 25.13 -0.84
C GLU A 68 17.77 25.44 -2.16
N SER A 69 18.52 25.50 -3.28
CA SER A 69 17.96 25.77 -4.60
C SER A 69 18.76 25.08 -5.72
N LEU A 70 18.04 24.71 -6.77
CA LEU A 70 18.57 24.00 -7.92
C LEU A 70 18.06 24.69 -9.20
N THR A 71 18.87 24.70 -10.25
CA THR A 71 18.50 25.33 -11.53
C THR A 71 18.61 24.33 -12.66
N LEU A 72 17.88 24.53 -13.75
CA LEU A 72 17.94 23.67 -14.93
C LEU A 72 19.38 23.53 -15.47
N ALA A 73 20.17 24.60 -15.45
CA ALA A 73 21.57 24.58 -15.86
C ALA A 73 22.42 23.61 -15.02
N LYS A 74 22.17 23.52 -13.71
CA LYS A 74 22.83 22.53 -12.84
C LYS A 74 22.34 21.12 -13.15
N VAL A 75 21.03 20.92 -13.31
CA VAL A 75 20.46 19.59 -13.64
C VAL A 75 21.04 19.04 -14.93
N THR A 76 21.03 19.85 -15.99
CA THR A 76 21.56 19.47 -17.31
C THR A 76 23.06 19.18 -17.24
N ALA A 77 23.85 19.98 -16.52
CA ALA A 77 25.27 19.73 -16.33
C ALA A 77 25.56 18.38 -15.65
N GLU A 78 24.77 17.98 -14.64
CA GLU A 78 24.94 16.68 -13.98
C GLU A 78 24.48 15.52 -14.90
N VAL A 79 23.38 15.70 -15.63
CA VAL A 79 22.89 14.70 -16.59
C VAL A 79 23.91 14.44 -17.70
N GLU A 80 24.57 15.48 -18.22
CA GLU A 80 25.62 15.32 -19.24
C GLU A 80 26.83 14.54 -18.70
N ARG A 81 27.18 14.68 -17.41
CA ARG A 81 28.22 13.84 -16.80
C ARG A 81 27.78 12.38 -16.70
N ALA A 82 26.54 12.15 -16.24
CA ALA A 82 25.96 10.81 -16.06
C ALA A 82 25.85 10.02 -17.37
N ARG A 83 25.82 10.68 -18.55
CA ARG A 83 25.92 10.01 -19.86
C ARG A 83 27.17 9.15 -20.02
N SER A 84 28.26 9.53 -19.35
CA SER A 84 29.54 8.82 -19.45
C SER A 84 29.68 7.68 -18.45
N PHE A 85 28.64 7.42 -17.63
CA PHE A 85 28.67 6.37 -16.61
C PHE A 85 28.90 4.99 -17.23
N ALA A 86 29.95 4.30 -16.79
CA ALA A 86 30.34 3.00 -17.30
C ALA A 86 29.25 1.94 -17.06
N GLY A 87 28.88 1.21 -18.10
CA GLY A 87 27.75 0.25 -18.07
C GLY A 87 26.40 0.87 -18.43
N GLY A 88 26.32 2.20 -18.50
CA GLY A 88 25.11 2.93 -18.86
C GLY A 88 24.03 2.92 -17.77
N LEU A 89 23.16 3.92 -17.81
CA LEU A 89 22.03 4.05 -16.88
C LEU A 89 20.70 3.77 -17.60
N GLY A 90 19.73 3.28 -16.84
CA GLY A 90 18.31 3.27 -17.22
C GLY A 90 17.54 4.44 -16.61
N GLU A 91 18.00 4.96 -15.48
CA GLU A 91 17.41 6.05 -14.72
C GLU A 91 18.50 6.89 -14.05
N PHE A 92 18.28 8.21 -13.99
CA PHE A 92 19.13 9.17 -13.30
C PHE A 92 18.27 10.09 -12.43
N LEU A 93 18.51 10.07 -11.12
CA LEU A 93 17.81 10.89 -10.13
C LEU A 93 18.72 11.99 -9.60
N LEU A 94 18.28 13.24 -9.66
CA LEU A 94 18.94 14.34 -8.98
C LEU A 94 18.24 14.60 -7.65
N VAL A 95 18.88 14.21 -6.55
CA VAL A 95 18.31 14.24 -5.21
C VAL A 95 18.81 15.49 -4.49
N THR A 96 17.91 16.32 -3.96
CA THR A 96 18.25 17.61 -3.34
C THR A 96 17.56 17.85 -2.00
N ALA A 97 18.27 18.57 -1.11
CA ALA A 97 17.71 19.07 0.15
C ALA A 97 16.84 20.34 -0.04
N ALA A 98 16.64 20.80 -1.28
CA ALA A 98 15.74 21.90 -1.59
C ALA A 98 14.26 21.50 -1.40
N ASP A 99 13.41 22.49 -1.14
CA ASP A 99 11.95 22.28 -1.13
C ASP A 99 11.43 22.13 -2.58
N ARG A 100 10.23 21.55 -2.76
CA ARG A 100 9.67 21.31 -4.10
C ARG A 100 9.53 22.61 -4.90
N ASP A 101 10.00 22.58 -6.14
CA ASP A 101 9.93 23.70 -7.08
C ASP A 101 9.16 23.29 -8.35
N VAL A 102 7.94 23.81 -8.49
CA VAL A 102 7.05 23.52 -9.62
C VAL A 102 7.62 24.01 -10.95
N ALA A 103 8.33 25.14 -10.95
CA ALA A 103 8.91 25.71 -12.16
C ALA A 103 10.07 24.85 -12.63
N LEU A 104 10.99 24.49 -11.73
CA LEU A 104 12.11 23.60 -12.07
C LEU A 104 11.63 22.22 -12.55
N GLN A 105 10.63 21.63 -11.90
CA GLN A 105 10.06 20.34 -12.35
C GLN A 105 9.48 20.43 -13.76
N ALA A 106 8.77 21.52 -14.09
CA ALA A 106 8.23 21.73 -15.42
C ALA A 106 9.36 21.93 -16.46
N GLU A 107 10.35 22.75 -16.14
CA GLU A 107 11.51 23.01 -17.00
C GLU A 107 12.29 21.73 -17.30
N VAL A 108 12.55 20.88 -16.30
CA VAL A 108 13.27 19.61 -16.47
C VAL A 108 12.47 18.66 -17.37
N ARG A 109 11.15 18.52 -17.14
CA ARG A 109 10.28 17.68 -17.98
C ARG A 109 10.27 18.15 -19.44
N GLU A 110 10.12 19.46 -19.66
CA GLU A 110 10.09 20.02 -21.01
C GLU A 110 11.45 19.89 -21.71
N HIS A 111 12.54 20.18 -21.01
CA HIS A 111 13.89 20.12 -21.55
C HIS A 111 14.23 18.70 -22.04
N PHE A 112 14.06 17.67 -21.21
CA PHE A 112 14.42 16.28 -21.60
C PHE A 112 13.39 15.62 -22.53
N THR A 113 12.21 16.20 -22.68
CA THR A 113 11.29 15.85 -23.77
C THR A 113 11.86 16.28 -25.13
N LYS A 114 12.46 17.48 -25.20
CA LYS A 114 13.08 18.02 -26.43
C LYS A 114 14.51 17.48 -26.66
N HIS A 115 15.27 17.30 -25.59
CA HIS A 115 16.67 16.87 -25.62
C HIS A 115 16.80 15.48 -24.99
N ARG A 116 16.47 14.44 -25.77
CA ARG A 116 16.44 13.08 -25.25
C ARG A 116 17.82 12.58 -24.80
N VAL A 117 17.79 11.86 -23.69
CA VAL A 117 18.91 11.16 -23.05
C VAL A 117 18.63 9.65 -23.04
N PRO A 118 19.64 8.78 -22.90
CA PRO A 118 19.44 7.32 -22.95
C PRO A 118 18.82 6.71 -21.68
N PHE A 119 18.48 7.54 -20.69
CA PHE A 119 17.90 7.17 -19.40
C PHE A 119 16.80 8.15 -18.97
N HIS A 120 15.94 7.73 -18.04
CA HIS A 120 14.97 8.61 -17.41
C HIS A 120 15.66 9.66 -16.51
N VAL A 121 15.13 10.89 -16.44
CA VAL A 121 15.64 11.96 -15.58
C VAL A 121 14.53 12.52 -14.69
N GLU A 122 14.75 12.55 -13.39
CA GLU A 122 13.83 13.12 -12.40
C GLU A 122 14.61 13.90 -11.32
N VAL A 123 13.99 14.95 -10.76
CA VAL A 123 14.51 15.68 -9.60
C VAL A 123 13.67 15.34 -8.39
N ILE A 124 14.32 14.90 -7.31
CA ILE A 124 13.70 14.51 -6.04
C ILE A 124 14.02 15.57 -4.98
N PHE A 125 13.01 16.03 -4.24
CA PHE A 125 13.15 17.12 -3.28
C PHE A 125 13.07 16.63 -1.84
N TRP A 126 13.46 17.50 -0.91
CA TRP A 126 13.53 17.19 0.52
C TRP A 126 12.23 16.60 1.11
N PRO A 127 11.03 17.11 0.79
CA PRO A 127 9.80 16.52 1.31
C PRO A 127 9.58 15.06 0.87
N ASP A 128 10.04 14.68 -0.31
CA ASP A 128 9.93 13.30 -0.82
C ASP A 128 10.84 12.35 -0.05
N ILE A 129 12.07 12.80 0.23
CA ILE A 129 13.07 12.06 1.01
C ILE A 129 12.56 11.82 2.43
N VAL A 130 12.04 12.87 3.07
CA VAL A 130 11.51 12.81 4.43
C VAL A 130 10.27 11.93 4.51
N SER A 131 9.35 12.03 3.55
CA SER A 131 8.13 11.22 3.51
C SER A 131 8.46 9.72 3.56
N ASP A 132 9.44 9.29 2.79
CA ASP A 132 9.81 7.88 2.72
C ASP A 132 10.64 7.46 3.95
N LEU A 133 11.63 8.25 4.39
CA LEU A 133 12.46 7.92 5.55
C LEU A 133 11.67 7.93 6.87
N SER A 134 10.71 8.85 7.03
CA SER A 134 9.89 8.95 8.25
C SER A 134 8.86 7.83 8.39
N SER A 135 8.66 7.02 7.35
CA SER A 135 7.79 5.84 7.39
C SER A 135 8.41 4.62 8.05
N ASP A 136 9.70 4.67 8.39
CA ASP A 136 10.45 3.60 9.06
C ASP A 136 11.06 4.12 10.38
N GLU A 137 10.59 3.58 11.51
CA GLU A 137 11.05 3.97 12.84
C GLU A 137 12.56 3.78 13.05
N GLN A 138 13.16 2.77 12.42
CA GLN A 138 14.61 2.53 12.52
C GLN A 138 15.39 3.61 11.76
N LEU A 139 14.88 4.05 10.61
CA LEU A 139 15.47 5.16 9.85
C LEU A 139 15.26 6.50 10.54
N VAL A 140 14.11 6.70 11.20
CA VAL A 140 13.88 7.87 12.05
C VAL A 140 14.88 7.92 13.20
N ALA A 141 15.06 6.81 13.91
CA ALA A 141 16.03 6.71 15.00
C ALA A 141 17.48 6.89 14.50
N LYS A 142 17.79 6.42 13.28
CA LYS A 142 19.10 6.55 12.64
C LYS A 142 19.43 8.01 12.32
N HIS A 143 18.52 8.72 11.66
CA HIS A 143 18.77 10.05 11.08
C HIS A 143 18.33 11.22 11.96
N TRP A 144 17.32 11.03 12.82
CA TRP A 144 16.75 12.09 13.67
C TRP A 144 16.71 11.67 15.15
N LYS A 145 17.89 11.45 15.74
CA LYS A 145 18.04 11.09 17.16
C LYS A 145 17.30 12.06 18.09
N GLY A 146 16.40 11.53 18.93
CA GLY A 146 15.66 12.31 19.93
C GLY A 146 14.36 12.93 19.45
N PHE A 147 13.95 12.71 18.20
CA PHE A 147 12.56 12.95 17.79
C PHE A 147 11.67 11.83 18.35
N PRO A 148 10.49 12.15 18.93
CA PRO A 148 9.59 11.12 19.44
C PRO A 148 9.12 10.24 18.28
N SER A 149 9.56 8.97 18.26
CA SER A 149 8.77 7.92 17.64
C SER A 149 7.46 7.88 18.42
N GLY A 150 6.33 8.11 17.75
CA GLY A 150 5.04 8.33 18.40
C GLY A 150 4.64 7.16 19.30
N SER A 151 4.91 7.25 20.60
CA SER A 151 4.37 6.33 21.61
C SER A 151 3.11 6.94 22.21
N THR A 152 1.97 6.24 22.10
CA THR A 152 0.84 6.46 23.00
C THR A 152 0.23 5.12 23.35
N THR A 153 0.24 4.81 24.63
CA THR A 153 -0.52 3.74 25.26
C THR A 153 -1.99 4.16 25.33
N SER A 154 -2.84 3.45 24.61
CA SER A 154 -4.28 3.29 24.84
C SER A 154 -4.69 2.03 24.08
N LEU A 155 -5.67 1.27 24.57
CA LEU A 155 -6.23 0.14 23.82
C LEU A 155 -7.10 0.67 22.67
N ALA A 156 -6.44 1.26 21.68
CA ALA A 156 -6.92 1.51 20.33
C ALA A 156 -6.19 0.50 19.44
N VAL A 157 -6.85 -0.08 18.42
CA VAL A 157 -6.20 -1.06 17.52
C VAL A 157 -4.94 -0.42 16.94
N PRO A 158 -3.73 -0.80 17.40
CA PRO A 158 -2.52 -0.20 16.90
C PRO A 158 -2.34 -0.72 15.48
N GLN A 159 -1.87 0.16 14.60
CA GLN A 159 -1.30 -0.20 13.29
C GLN A 159 -0.28 -1.36 13.38
N GLN A 160 0.22 -1.68 14.58
CA GLN A 160 1.25 -2.67 14.89
C GLN A 160 0.79 -3.93 15.66
N ALA A 161 -0.46 -4.04 16.16
CA ALA A 161 -0.89 -5.28 16.86
C ALA A 161 -0.98 -6.45 15.87
N PRO A 162 -0.58 -7.69 16.22
CA PRO A 162 -0.66 -8.82 15.30
C PRO A 162 -2.09 -9.04 14.77
N PRO A 163 -2.28 -9.55 13.55
CA PRO A 163 -3.61 -9.89 13.05
C PRO A 163 -4.29 -10.90 13.98
N GLU A 164 -5.60 -10.76 14.13
CA GLU A 164 -6.42 -11.76 14.82
C GLU A 164 -7.25 -12.52 13.81
N TRP A 165 -7.55 -13.78 14.13
CA TRP A 165 -8.23 -14.71 13.24
C TRP A 165 -9.57 -15.13 13.82
N ILE A 166 -10.55 -15.32 12.94
CA ILE A 166 -11.88 -15.76 13.32
C ILE A 166 -11.80 -17.21 13.80
N GLY A 167 -12.37 -17.46 14.98
CA GLY A 167 -12.44 -18.78 15.58
C GLY A 167 -13.23 -19.79 14.75
N ARG A 168 -13.00 -21.08 15.02
CA ARG A 168 -13.67 -22.19 14.32
C ARG A 168 -15.05 -22.53 14.88
N ASP A 169 -15.65 -21.65 15.68
CA ASP A 169 -16.94 -21.92 16.35
C ASP A 169 -18.06 -22.20 15.32
N GLY A 170 -18.69 -23.36 15.43
CA GLY A 170 -19.71 -23.79 14.46
C GLY A 170 -19.16 -24.25 13.10
N VAL A 171 -17.85 -24.37 12.92
CA VAL A 171 -17.21 -25.06 11.79
C VAL A 171 -17.15 -26.56 12.12
N GLY A 172 -17.55 -27.43 11.19
CA GLY A 172 -17.54 -28.86 11.41
C GLY A 172 -16.16 -29.49 11.19
N ASP A 173 -16.00 -30.73 11.64
CA ASP A 173 -14.74 -31.48 11.50
C ASP A 173 -14.38 -31.78 10.04
N LYS A 174 -15.37 -31.69 9.13
CA LYS A 174 -15.16 -31.93 7.70
C LYS A 174 -14.47 -30.76 7.01
N GLU A 175 -14.74 -29.53 7.44
CA GLU A 175 -14.15 -28.32 6.88
C GLU A 175 -12.70 -28.11 7.36
N THR A 176 -11.79 -29.00 6.93
CA THR A 176 -10.39 -29.09 7.36
C THR A 176 -9.47 -27.98 6.83
N PHE A 177 -9.86 -27.33 5.74
CA PHE A 177 -9.13 -26.21 5.15
C PHE A 177 -9.68 -24.88 5.67
N GLU A 178 -8.79 -23.95 5.96
CA GLU A 178 -9.15 -22.58 6.30
C GLU A 178 -8.27 -21.57 5.57
N CYS A 179 -8.89 -20.49 5.13
CA CYS A 179 -8.25 -19.32 4.56
C CYS A 179 -8.89 -18.10 5.21
N GLN A 180 -8.09 -17.30 5.89
CA GLN A 180 -8.53 -16.11 6.61
C GLN A 180 -7.74 -14.90 6.14
N LEU A 181 -8.40 -13.76 6.10
CA LEU A 181 -7.82 -12.50 5.70
C LEU A 181 -8.30 -11.41 6.66
N GLU A 182 -7.44 -10.43 6.91
CA GLU A 182 -7.73 -9.25 7.71
C GLU A 182 -7.33 -8.00 6.93
N LEU A 183 -8.26 -7.04 6.81
CA LEU A 183 -7.99 -5.68 6.38
C LEU A 183 -8.18 -4.72 7.56
N LEU A 184 -7.07 -4.20 8.08
CA LEU A 184 -7.06 -3.13 9.09
C LEU A 184 -6.90 -1.79 8.38
N LEU A 185 -7.78 -0.85 8.69
CA LEU A 185 -7.74 0.55 8.31
C LEU A 185 -7.64 1.37 9.59
N SER A 186 -6.63 2.24 9.66
CA SER A 186 -6.51 3.19 10.75
C SER A 186 -6.09 4.54 10.21
N VAL A 187 -6.50 5.59 10.91
CA VAL A 187 -6.14 6.96 10.60
C VAL A 187 -5.23 7.50 11.68
N SER A 188 -4.25 8.31 11.28
CA SER A 188 -3.50 9.09 12.24
C SER A 188 -3.91 10.55 12.15
N ALA A 189 -4.29 11.09 13.30
CA ALA A 189 -4.42 12.51 13.48
C ALA A 189 -4.01 12.87 14.91
N SER A 190 -3.47 14.07 15.08
CA SER A 190 -3.53 14.75 16.37
C SER A 190 -4.98 15.16 16.63
N GLY A 191 -5.71 14.42 17.46
CA GLY A 191 -7.04 14.83 17.95
C GLY A 191 -8.25 14.27 17.20
N VAL A 192 -8.13 13.17 16.44
CA VAL A 192 -9.31 12.38 16.05
C VAL A 192 -9.78 11.60 17.27
N ASP A 193 -10.68 12.23 18.02
CA ASP A 193 -11.43 11.65 19.14
C ASP A 193 -12.82 11.23 18.61
N LEU A 194 -12.82 10.29 17.67
CA LEU A 194 -14.05 9.72 17.11
C LEU A 194 -14.43 8.50 17.92
N GLU A 195 -15.64 8.52 18.49
CA GLU A 195 -16.17 7.35 19.19
C GLU A 195 -16.58 6.27 18.19
N ALA A 196 -16.37 5.00 18.54
CA ALA A 196 -16.76 3.87 17.69
C ALA A 196 -18.24 3.89 17.30
N GLY A 197 -19.11 4.38 18.20
CA GLY A 197 -20.54 4.53 17.95
C GLY A 197 -20.87 5.54 16.87
N GLU A 198 -20.15 6.66 16.79
CA GLU A 198 -20.34 7.68 15.76
C GLU A 198 -19.97 7.14 14.38
N LEU A 199 -18.83 6.44 14.30
CA LEU A 199 -18.40 5.79 13.08
C LEU A 199 -19.36 4.68 12.66
N ALA A 200 -19.92 3.92 13.61
CA ALA A 200 -20.90 2.88 13.33
C ALA A 200 -22.21 3.42 12.73
N VAL A 201 -22.68 4.57 13.22
CA VAL A 201 -23.85 5.26 12.64
C VAL A 201 -23.61 5.64 11.19
N GLU A 202 -22.42 6.17 10.86
CA GLU A 202 -22.08 6.51 9.48
C GLU A 202 -21.99 5.26 8.59
N LEU A 203 -21.38 4.18 9.07
CA LEU A 203 -21.29 2.92 8.34
C LEU A 203 -22.67 2.32 8.02
N TYR A 204 -23.59 2.36 8.98
CA TYR A 204 -24.98 1.95 8.76
C TYR A 204 -25.66 2.83 7.69
N GLY A 205 -25.42 4.14 7.72
CA GLY A 205 -25.94 5.09 6.73
C GLY A 205 -25.36 4.93 5.32
N ILE A 206 -24.14 4.41 5.20
CA ILE A 206 -23.46 4.15 3.91
C ILE A 206 -23.92 2.83 3.29
N ALA A 207 -24.41 1.87 4.07
CA ALA A 207 -24.81 0.55 3.56
C ALA A 207 -25.76 0.59 2.33
N PRO A 208 -26.75 1.50 2.23
CA PRO A 208 -27.61 1.63 1.05
C PRO A 208 -26.92 2.24 -0.18
N GLU A 209 -25.82 2.98 0.01
CA GLU A 209 -25.01 3.58 -1.06
C GLU A 209 -24.08 2.55 -1.71
N LEU A 210 -23.84 1.42 -1.04
CA LEU A 210 -23.16 0.28 -1.66
C LEU A 210 -24.07 -0.35 -2.73
N GLY A 211 -23.63 -0.33 -3.99
CA GLY A 211 -24.32 -1.05 -5.05
C GLY A 211 -24.29 -2.58 -4.88
N ASP A 212 -24.92 -3.29 -5.82
CA ASP A 212 -25.14 -4.76 -5.81
C ASP A 212 -23.90 -5.69 -5.85
N TRP A 213 -22.69 -5.15 -5.76
CA TRP A 213 -21.47 -5.82 -6.19
C TRP A 213 -20.55 -6.23 -5.04
N ASP A 214 -20.88 -5.83 -3.81
CA ASP A 214 -20.33 -6.41 -2.58
C ASP A 214 -21.46 -6.76 -1.60
N GLY A 215 -22.26 -7.77 -2.00
CA GLY A 215 -23.42 -8.22 -1.24
C GLY A 215 -23.09 -8.63 0.20
N TYR A 216 -21.86 -9.07 0.49
CA TYR A 216 -21.45 -9.45 1.84
C TYR A 216 -21.18 -8.23 2.72
N ILE A 217 -20.42 -7.24 2.25
CA ILE A 217 -20.20 -6.00 3.01
C ILE A 217 -21.54 -5.28 3.24
N ARG A 218 -22.37 -5.16 2.20
CA ARG A 218 -23.70 -4.54 2.33
C ARG A 218 -24.57 -5.27 3.34
N THR A 219 -24.60 -6.61 3.30
CA THR A 219 -25.36 -7.43 4.26
C THR A 219 -24.80 -7.31 5.68
N LEU A 220 -23.48 -7.21 5.82
CA LEU A 220 -22.82 -7.01 7.11
C LEU A 220 -23.21 -5.66 7.70
N LEU A 221 -23.05 -4.57 6.95
CA LEU A 221 -23.33 -3.20 7.42
C LEU A 221 -24.82 -2.90 7.61
N ALA A 222 -25.71 -3.63 6.94
CA ALA A 222 -27.17 -3.50 7.13
C ALA A 222 -27.67 -4.05 8.48
N GLN A 223 -26.82 -4.76 9.23
CA GLN A 223 -27.13 -5.24 10.57
C GLN A 223 -26.77 -4.17 11.61
N GLU A 224 -27.54 -4.13 12.71
CA GLU A 224 -27.18 -3.29 13.86
C GLU A 224 -26.01 -3.96 14.62
N PRO A 225 -24.87 -3.28 14.82
CA PRO A 225 -23.74 -3.87 15.52
C PRO A 225 -24.01 -3.94 17.03
N PRO A 226 -23.89 -5.11 17.69
CA PRO A 226 -23.78 -5.13 19.14
C PRO A 226 -22.50 -4.41 19.60
N PRO A 227 -22.56 -3.62 20.70
CA PRO A 227 -21.37 -3.07 21.33
C PRO A 227 -20.57 -4.19 22.03
N VAL A 228 -19.24 -4.09 21.95
CA VAL A 228 -18.28 -4.97 22.62
C VAL A 228 -17.26 -4.10 23.34
N GLY A 229 -17.49 -3.84 24.63
CA GLY A 229 -16.72 -2.83 25.37
C GLY A 229 -17.00 -1.43 24.81
N GLN A 230 -15.96 -0.73 24.36
CA GLN A 230 -16.06 0.55 23.64
C GLN A 230 -16.14 0.40 22.12
N ALA A 231 -15.91 -0.80 21.59
CA ALA A 231 -15.96 -1.07 20.15
C ALA A 231 -17.36 -1.48 19.69
N MET A 232 -17.59 -1.38 18.38
CA MET A 232 -18.78 -1.91 17.70
C MET A 232 -18.37 -3.09 16.82
N ARG A 233 -19.10 -4.21 16.92
CA ARG A 233 -18.74 -5.43 16.19
C ARG A 233 -19.93 -5.95 15.38
N TRP A 234 -19.73 -6.11 14.07
CA TRP A 234 -20.62 -6.87 13.21
C TRP A 234 -20.07 -8.27 13.02
N GLU A 235 -20.96 -9.25 13.00
CA GLU A 235 -20.62 -10.61 12.62
C GLU A 235 -21.65 -11.09 11.60
N TYR A 236 -21.16 -11.75 10.57
CA TYR A 236 -22.03 -12.42 9.61
C TYR A 236 -21.46 -13.78 9.28
N ARG A 237 -22.33 -14.79 9.32
CA ARG A 237 -21.99 -16.15 8.93
C ARG A 237 -22.92 -16.58 7.81
N SER A 238 -22.32 -17.08 6.73
CA SER A 238 -23.04 -17.70 5.63
C SER A 238 -22.53 -19.11 5.36
N ARG A 239 -23.42 -19.94 4.82
CA ARG A 239 -23.08 -21.25 4.27
C ARG A 239 -23.54 -21.25 2.80
N SER A 240 -22.63 -20.89 1.90
CA SER A 240 -22.92 -20.77 0.47
C SER A 240 -23.15 -22.13 -0.20
N TYR A 241 -22.46 -23.17 0.29
CA TYR A 241 -22.62 -24.58 -0.11
C TYR A 241 -22.60 -25.48 1.12
N ALA A 242 -23.03 -26.74 0.98
CA ALA A 242 -23.12 -27.69 2.09
C ALA A 242 -21.82 -27.78 2.93
N ASN A 243 -20.68 -27.55 2.30
CA ASN A 243 -19.32 -27.74 2.80
C ASN A 243 -18.45 -26.46 2.78
N VAL A 244 -19.03 -25.28 2.49
CA VAL A 244 -18.29 -24.00 2.49
C VAL A 244 -18.95 -23.07 3.49
N ILE A 245 -18.21 -22.77 4.57
CA ILE A 245 -18.64 -21.84 5.62
C ILE A 245 -17.84 -20.56 5.46
N GLN A 246 -18.54 -19.45 5.33
CA GLN A 246 -17.93 -18.13 5.31
C GLN A 246 -18.31 -17.37 6.57
N LYS A 247 -17.32 -16.74 7.19
CA LYS A 247 -17.50 -15.86 8.34
C LYS A 247 -16.90 -14.51 8.03
N TRP A 248 -17.58 -13.46 8.45
CA TRP A 248 -17.20 -12.07 8.30
C TRP A 248 -17.34 -11.40 9.65
N GLU A 249 -16.36 -10.58 10.00
CA GLU A 249 -16.36 -9.79 11.22
C GLU A 249 -15.86 -8.40 10.88
N LEU A 250 -16.61 -7.37 11.27
CA LEU A 250 -16.16 -5.99 11.22
C LEU A 250 -16.08 -5.47 12.64
N VAL A 251 -14.93 -4.96 13.04
CA VAL A 251 -14.73 -4.29 14.33
C VAL A 251 -14.40 -2.84 14.07
N VAL A 252 -15.11 -1.95 14.73
CA VAL A 252 -14.85 -0.51 14.73
C VAL A 252 -14.52 -0.09 16.13
N ALA A 253 -13.41 0.62 16.29
CA ALA A 253 -12.93 1.11 17.57
C ALA A 253 -12.74 2.63 17.52
N ASP A 254 -12.56 3.22 18.71
CA ASP A 254 -12.31 4.65 18.86
C ASP A 254 -11.09 5.10 18.05
N GLY A 255 -11.07 6.39 17.70
CA GLY A 255 -10.03 6.98 16.86
C GLY A 255 -10.16 6.63 15.38
N GLY A 256 -11.31 6.10 14.95
CA GLY A 256 -11.61 5.82 13.55
C GLY A 256 -10.93 4.55 13.01
N ALA A 257 -10.53 3.62 13.86
CA ALA A 257 -9.97 2.34 13.45
C ALA A 257 -11.08 1.36 13.01
N MET A 258 -10.85 0.64 11.92
CA MET A 258 -11.77 -0.34 11.36
C MET A 258 -11.01 -1.59 10.94
N VAL A 259 -11.47 -2.76 11.38
CA VAL A 259 -10.87 -4.06 11.06
C VAL A 259 -11.93 -4.95 10.45
N LEU A 260 -11.79 -5.31 9.18
CA LEU A 260 -12.59 -6.36 8.58
C LEU A 260 -11.79 -7.66 8.53
N ARG A 261 -12.37 -8.73 9.06
CA ARG A 261 -11.87 -10.09 8.94
C ARG A 261 -12.86 -10.92 8.14
N TRP A 262 -12.36 -11.75 7.25
CA TRP A 262 -13.18 -12.75 6.58
C TRP A 262 -12.44 -14.06 6.49
N ALA A 263 -13.17 -15.13 6.72
CA ALA A 263 -12.67 -16.48 6.79
C ALA A 263 -13.55 -17.40 5.95
N GLU A 264 -12.91 -18.27 5.19
CA GLU A 264 -13.54 -19.39 4.52
C GLU A 264 -13.02 -20.69 5.11
N PHE A 265 -13.95 -21.57 5.47
CA PHE A 265 -13.69 -22.92 5.94
C PHE A 265 -14.34 -23.89 4.97
N ASN A 266 -13.56 -24.82 4.42
CA ASN A 266 -14.04 -25.81 3.47
C ASN A 266 -13.24 -27.12 3.56
N ASP A 267 -13.61 -28.12 2.77
CA ASP A 267 -13.00 -29.46 2.73
C ASP A 267 -12.21 -29.74 1.44
N HIS A 268 -11.95 -28.74 0.59
CA HIS A 268 -11.32 -28.92 -0.73
C HIS A 268 -9.99 -28.16 -0.91
N TYR A 269 -9.96 -26.84 -0.71
CA TYR A 269 -8.80 -26.03 -1.12
C TYR A 269 -8.71 -24.69 -0.36
N ARG A 270 -7.50 -24.11 -0.37
CA ARG A 270 -7.21 -22.77 0.18
C ARG A 270 -6.97 -21.80 -0.96
N SER A 271 -7.91 -20.91 -1.26
CA SER A 271 -7.73 -19.96 -2.35
C SER A 271 -8.13 -18.53 -2.02
N ILE A 272 -7.40 -17.60 -2.62
CA ILE A 272 -7.69 -16.18 -2.62
C ILE A 272 -8.10 -15.79 -4.04
N ASN A 273 -9.38 -15.41 -4.22
CA ASN A 273 -9.87 -14.89 -5.49
C ASN A 273 -9.46 -13.43 -5.66
N LEU A 274 -8.51 -13.16 -6.55
CA LEU A 274 -7.91 -11.86 -6.75
C LEU A 274 -8.93 -10.77 -7.14
N ARG A 275 -9.90 -11.08 -8.01
CA ARG A 275 -10.92 -10.09 -8.44
C ARG A 275 -11.84 -9.71 -7.31
N LEU A 276 -12.31 -10.70 -6.56
CA LEU A 276 -13.14 -10.47 -5.38
C LEU A 276 -12.35 -9.65 -4.35
N GLN A 277 -11.08 -10.00 -4.12
CA GLN A 277 -10.22 -9.26 -3.19
C GLN A 277 -9.98 -7.81 -3.61
N ILE A 278 -9.72 -7.56 -4.89
CA ILE A 278 -9.55 -6.18 -5.40
C ILE A 278 -10.79 -5.35 -5.08
N ARG A 279 -11.98 -5.88 -5.36
CA ARG A 279 -13.24 -5.18 -5.16
C ARG A 279 -13.52 -4.92 -3.68
N SER A 280 -13.45 -5.94 -2.83
CA SER A 280 -13.76 -5.80 -1.41
C SER A 280 -12.77 -4.88 -0.70
N VAL A 281 -11.47 -4.98 -0.99
CA VAL A 281 -10.47 -4.07 -0.42
C VAL A 281 -10.74 -2.62 -0.85
N LEU A 282 -11.04 -2.38 -2.13
CA LEU A 282 -11.31 -1.03 -2.63
C LEU A 282 -12.59 -0.44 -1.99
N ALA A 283 -13.65 -1.25 -1.89
CA ALA A 283 -14.90 -0.88 -1.25
C ALA A 283 -14.73 -0.52 0.22
N LEU A 284 -13.98 -1.33 0.98
CA LEU A 284 -13.76 -1.08 2.41
C LEU A 284 -12.97 0.20 2.67
N ILE A 285 -11.97 0.48 1.83
CA ILE A 285 -11.22 1.73 1.93
C ILE A 285 -12.14 2.92 1.64
N TRP A 286 -13.01 2.81 0.63
CA TRP A 286 -13.98 3.86 0.32
C TRP A 286 -14.98 4.06 1.47
N VAL A 287 -15.62 2.99 1.94
CA VAL A 287 -16.60 3.02 3.05
C VAL A 287 -15.97 3.67 4.27
N HIS A 288 -14.77 3.24 4.66
CA HIS A 288 -14.04 3.80 5.79
C HIS A 288 -13.77 5.29 5.62
N ARG A 289 -13.30 5.72 4.44
CA ARG A 289 -13.03 7.14 4.18
C ARG A 289 -14.28 8.00 4.24
N VAL A 290 -15.37 7.54 3.64
CA VAL A 290 -16.65 8.26 3.68
C VAL A 290 -17.18 8.33 5.11
N ALA A 291 -17.12 7.22 5.85
CA ALA A 291 -17.61 7.16 7.22
C ALA A 291 -16.82 8.07 8.16
N VAL A 292 -15.48 8.01 8.12
CA VAL A 292 -14.61 8.89 8.91
C VAL A 292 -14.80 10.36 8.51
N GLY A 293 -14.90 10.67 7.22
CA GLY A 293 -15.12 12.04 6.75
C GLY A 293 -16.45 12.62 7.23
N ARG A 294 -17.55 11.86 7.11
CA ARG A 294 -18.88 12.28 7.60
C ARG A 294 -18.91 12.41 9.12
N ALA A 295 -18.30 11.46 9.84
CA ALA A 295 -18.22 11.50 11.30
C ALA A 295 -17.43 12.73 11.75
N ALA A 296 -16.22 12.95 11.23
CA ALA A 296 -15.38 14.11 11.53
C ALA A 296 -16.10 15.44 11.26
N GLN A 297 -16.81 15.54 10.12
CA GLN A 297 -17.61 16.72 9.81
C GLN A 297 -18.74 16.95 10.81
N ARG A 298 -19.43 15.88 11.24
CA ARG A 298 -20.53 15.97 12.22
C ARG A 298 -20.04 16.45 13.59
N VAL A 299 -18.90 15.96 14.04
CA VAL A 299 -18.34 16.29 15.37
C VAL A 299 -17.45 17.54 15.36
N GLY A 300 -17.15 18.10 14.19
CA GLY A 300 -16.34 19.31 14.04
C GLY A 300 -14.83 19.07 14.22
N ILE A 301 -14.34 17.88 13.87
CA ILE A 301 -12.92 17.52 13.89
C ILE A 301 -12.34 17.64 12.48
N GLU A 302 -11.06 18.02 12.37
CA GLU A 302 -10.35 18.07 11.08
C GLU A 302 -10.23 16.67 10.45
N GLU A 303 -10.23 16.61 9.11
CA GLU A 303 -9.98 15.35 8.41
C GLU A 303 -8.59 14.78 8.75
N PRO A 304 -8.43 13.43 8.75
CA PRO A 304 -7.14 12.82 9.00
C PRO A 304 -6.05 13.27 8.04
N ALA A 305 -4.81 13.34 8.53
CA ALA A 305 -3.66 13.62 7.67
C ALA A 305 -3.22 12.37 6.88
N THR A 306 -3.21 11.21 7.54
CA THR A 306 -2.77 9.96 6.91
C THR A 306 -3.71 8.81 7.17
N ILE A 307 -3.70 7.85 6.23
CA ILE A 307 -4.34 6.55 6.38
C ILE A 307 -3.28 5.46 6.34
N ALA A 308 -3.43 4.50 7.24
CA ALA A 308 -2.67 3.28 7.28
C ALA A 308 -3.58 2.10 6.93
N LEU A 309 -3.05 1.19 6.11
CA LEU A 309 -3.74 -0.02 5.70
C LEU A 309 -2.84 -1.22 5.93
N ARG A 310 -3.39 -2.28 6.49
CA ARG A 310 -2.72 -3.58 6.59
C ARG A 310 -3.62 -4.67 6.04
N LEU A 311 -3.07 -5.48 5.15
CA LEU A 311 -3.69 -6.71 4.67
C LEU A 311 -2.87 -7.89 5.18
N ALA A 312 -3.50 -8.80 5.90
CA ALA A 312 -2.89 -10.03 6.38
C ALA A 312 -3.68 -11.23 5.88
N ALA A 313 -2.98 -12.35 5.68
CA ALA A 313 -3.58 -13.64 5.40
C ALA A 313 -3.06 -14.70 6.36
N HIS A 314 -3.91 -15.69 6.58
CA HIS A 314 -3.64 -16.89 7.35
C HIS A 314 -4.32 -18.09 6.69
N GLY A 315 -3.74 -19.27 6.87
CA GLY A 315 -4.40 -20.51 6.50
C GLY A 315 -3.75 -21.72 7.13
N SER A 316 -4.44 -22.86 7.04
CA SER A 316 -3.91 -24.14 7.55
C SER A 316 -2.83 -24.76 6.64
N GLY A 317 -2.31 -24.01 5.68
CA GLY A 317 -1.31 -24.41 4.70
C GLY A 317 -1.21 -23.42 3.54
N PRO A 318 -0.43 -23.73 2.49
CA PRO A 318 -0.16 -22.79 1.40
C PRO A 318 -1.44 -22.23 0.76
N LEU A 319 -1.41 -20.94 0.42
CA LEU A 319 -2.53 -20.22 -0.17
C LEU A 319 -2.39 -20.13 -1.68
N HIS A 320 -3.45 -20.44 -2.41
CA HIS A 320 -3.47 -20.36 -3.86
C HIS A 320 -4.14 -19.07 -4.34
N LEU A 321 -3.50 -18.31 -5.21
CA LEU A 321 -4.10 -17.14 -5.86
C LEU A 321 -4.81 -17.58 -7.14
N CYS A 322 -6.09 -17.24 -7.27
CA CYS A 322 -6.90 -17.51 -8.46
C CYS A 322 -7.56 -16.22 -8.97
N ASP A 323 -7.80 -16.12 -10.29
CA ASP A 323 -8.50 -14.98 -10.91
C ASP A 323 -10.02 -15.22 -10.97
N ASP A 324 -10.45 -16.49 -11.08
CA ASP A 324 -11.84 -16.94 -11.02
C ASP A 324 -11.90 -18.26 -10.22
N VAL A 325 -12.96 -18.47 -9.42
CA VAL A 325 -13.21 -19.74 -8.73
C VAL A 325 -13.63 -20.76 -9.79
N PRO A 326 -12.87 -21.84 -10.06
CA PRO A 326 -13.43 -22.92 -10.85
C PRO A 326 -14.61 -23.50 -10.06
N PRO A 327 -15.80 -23.68 -10.66
CA PRO A 327 -16.91 -24.32 -9.97
C PRO A 327 -16.43 -25.66 -9.41
N VAL A 328 -16.86 -25.98 -8.18
CA VAL A 328 -16.43 -27.11 -7.34
C VAL A 328 -16.62 -28.49 -8.02
N THR A 329 -17.20 -28.55 -9.22
CA THR A 329 -17.47 -29.77 -9.97
C THR A 329 -16.64 -30.00 -11.23
N GLU A 330 -15.79 -29.07 -11.70
CA GLU A 330 -15.02 -29.30 -12.93
C GLU A 330 -13.56 -28.85 -12.84
N VAL A 331 -12.66 -29.81 -12.62
CA VAL A 331 -11.23 -29.69 -12.95
C VAL A 331 -11.09 -29.73 -14.48
N THR A 332 -11.47 -28.65 -15.16
CA THR A 332 -10.93 -28.21 -16.46
C THR A 332 -11.52 -26.85 -16.82
N PRO A 333 -10.72 -25.77 -16.94
CA PRO A 333 -11.26 -24.47 -17.34
C PRO A 333 -11.71 -24.53 -18.81
N ARG A 334 -13.01 -24.33 -19.08
CA ARG A 334 -13.52 -24.06 -20.43
C ARG A 334 -13.58 -22.54 -20.68
N PRO A 335 -13.02 -22.04 -21.79
CA PRO A 335 -13.02 -20.62 -22.12
C PRO A 335 -14.27 -20.27 -22.96
N THR A 336 -15.31 -19.67 -22.40
CA THR A 336 -16.45 -19.19 -23.21
C THR A 336 -17.08 -17.84 -22.82
N ASP A 337 -16.55 -17.06 -21.86
CA ASP A 337 -17.02 -15.68 -21.67
C ASP A 337 -16.03 -14.64 -22.24
N PRO A 338 -16.40 -13.90 -23.30
CA PRO A 338 -15.57 -12.85 -23.89
C PRO A 338 -15.43 -11.57 -23.03
N ARG A 339 -16.07 -11.50 -21.85
CA ARG A 339 -15.83 -10.47 -20.83
C ARG A 339 -14.79 -10.90 -19.78
N THR A 340 -14.31 -12.14 -19.83
CA THR A 340 -13.30 -12.67 -18.92
C THR A 340 -11.91 -12.26 -19.39
N VAL A 341 -11.28 -11.34 -18.65
CA VAL A 341 -9.91 -10.91 -18.94
C VAL A 341 -8.96 -11.59 -17.97
N TRP A 342 -8.31 -12.64 -18.44
CA TRP A 342 -7.30 -13.38 -17.68
C TRP A 342 -6.10 -12.47 -17.36
N LEU A 343 -5.83 -12.25 -16.07
CA LEU A 343 -4.45 -11.96 -15.68
C LEU A 343 -3.62 -13.20 -16.04
N PRO A 344 -2.46 -13.05 -16.72
CA PRO A 344 -1.62 -14.20 -17.00
C PRO A 344 -1.01 -14.69 -15.68
N LEU A 345 -1.73 -15.58 -14.99
CA LEU A 345 -1.21 -16.42 -13.94
C LEU A 345 -0.83 -17.74 -14.60
N PRO A 346 0.43 -17.92 -15.05
CA PRO A 346 0.90 -19.22 -15.48
C PRO A 346 0.97 -20.09 -14.22
N GLU A 347 0.08 -21.08 -14.09
CA GLU A 347 -0.08 -21.93 -12.90
C GLU A 347 -0.69 -21.21 -11.69
N LEU A 348 -1.43 -21.95 -10.83
CA LEU A 348 -1.96 -21.41 -9.57
C LEU A 348 -0.79 -20.88 -8.74
N ALA A 349 -0.68 -19.56 -8.60
CA ALA A 349 0.40 -18.99 -7.82
C ALA A 349 0.19 -19.31 -6.33
N VAL A 350 1.28 -19.61 -5.63
CA VAL A 350 1.22 -20.06 -4.23
C VAL A 350 2.05 -19.14 -3.34
N SER A 351 1.58 -18.87 -2.13
CA SER A 351 2.34 -18.24 -1.05
C SER A 351 2.41 -19.15 0.18
N GLU A 352 3.29 -18.80 1.12
CA GLU A 352 3.14 -19.25 2.51
C GLU A 352 1.74 -18.91 3.05
N ALA A 353 1.31 -19.66 4.04
CA ALA A 353 -0.01 -19.51 4.63
C ALA A 353 -0.18 -18.16 5.35
N ASP A 354 0.88 -17.73 6.00
CA ASP A 354 0.88 -16.58 6.89
C ASP A 354 1.73 -15.46 6.31
N TRP A 355 1.10 -14.30 6.09
CA TRP A 355 1.80 -13.09 5.70
C TRP A 355 1.02 -11.85 6.07
N SER A 356 1.72 -10.73 6.18
CA SER A 356 1.11 -9.43 6.42
C SER A 356 1.88 -8.35 5.66
N VAL A 357 1.13 -7.45 5.03
CA VAL A 357 1.67 -6.30 4.33
C VAL A 357 0.97 -5.05 4.80
N GLN A 358 1.73 -3.96 4.92
CA GLN A 358 1.21 -2.68 5.39
C GLN A 358 1.62 -1.58 4.43
N VAL A 359 0.78 -0.55 4.29
CA VAL A 359 1.09 0.69 3.59
C VAL A 359 0.56 1.87 4.41
N GLN A 360 1.19 3.02 4.25
CA GLN A 360 0.72 4.29 4.76
C GLN A 360 0.78 5.32 3.64
N ALA A 361 -0.16 6.24 3.61
CA ALA A 361 -0.16 7.36 2.67
C ALA A 361 -1.00 8.52 3.18
N ASP A 362 -0.89 9.66 2.49
CA ASP A 362 -1.75 10.81 2.70
C ASP A 362 -3.22 10.43 2.53
N TRP A 363 -4.07 10.95 3.43
CA TRP A 363 -5.52 10.74 3.38
C TRP A 363 -6.11 11.08 2.01
N SER A 364 -5.59 12.12 1.35
CA SER A 364 -6.03 12.58 0.03
C SER A 364 -5.64 11.69 -1.15
N SER A 365 -4.87 10.61 -0.93
CA SER A 365 -4.47 9.67 -1.99
C SER A 365 -5.70 9.05 -2.67
N SER A 366 -5.68 8.81 -3.98
CA SER A 366 -6.80 8.13 -4.66
C SER A 366 -6.96 6.69 -4.17
N LEU A 367 -8.17 6.14 -4.25
CA LEU A 367 -8.45 4.77 -3.82
C LEU A 367 -7.62 3.78 -4.64
N ALA A 368 -7.57 3.94 -5.97
CA ALA A 368 -6.77 3.08 -6.82
C ALA A 368 -5.27 3.12 -6.46
N THR A 369 -4.74 4.27 -6.02
CA THR A 369 -3.34 4.36 -5.58
C THR A 369 -3.11 3.59 -4.28
N LEU A 370 -3.99 3.79 -3.29
CA LEU A 370 -3.92 3.11 -1.99
C LEU A 370 -4.05 1.58 -2.15
N THR A 371 -5.14 1.14 -2.77
CA THR A 371 -5.43 -0.28 -3.04
C THR A 371 -4.33 -0.89 -3.90
N GLY A 372 -3.87 -0.18 -4.92
CA GLY A 372 -2.79 -0.65 -5.79
C GLY A 372 -1.47 -0.87 -5.06
N ARG A 373 -1.08 0.04 -4.15
CA ARG A 373 0.13 -0.13 -3.31
C ARG A 373 0.00 -1.32 -2.38
N LEU A 374 -1.14 -1.46 -1.69
CA LEU A 374 -1.38 -2.55 -0.74
C LEU A 374 -1.37 -3.91 -1.44
N LEU A 375 -2.16 -4.07 -2.51
CA LEU A 375 -2.23 -5.33 -3.25
C LEU A 375 -0.91 -5.66 -3.96
N SER A 376 -0.17 -4.65 -4.43
CA SER A 376 1.15 -4.90 -5.01
C SER A 376 2.13 -5.50 -4.01
N ARG A 377 2.06 -5.11 -2.73
CA ARG A 377 2.86 -5.73 -1.67
C ARG A 377 2.36 -7.15 -1.39
N ALA A 378 1.05 -7.35 -1.28
CA ALA A 378 0.47 -8.69 -1.04
C ALA A 378 0.85 -9.69 -2.14
N LEU A 379 0.74 -9.30 -3.41
CA LEU A 379 1.10 -10.13 -4.56
C LEU A 379 2.58 -10.55 -4.55
N SER A 380 3.47 -9.80 -3.89
CA SER A 380 4.88 -10.17 -3.78
C SER A 380 5.14 -11.43 -2.94
N HIS A 381 4.16 -11.90 -2.18
CA HIS A 381 4.22 -13.17 -1.46
C HIS A 381 3.88 -14.38 -2.34
N PHE A 382 3.28 -14.17 -3.52
CA PHE A 382 2.85 -15.25 -4.41
C PHE A 382 3.89 -15.54 -5.48
N ARG A 383 4.06 -16.83 -5.79
CA ARG A 383 4.97 -17.33 -6.84
C ARG A 383 4.21 -18.18 -7.85
N ALA A 384 4.47 -17.93 -9.13
CA ALA A 384 4.02 -18.72 -10.27
C ALA A 384 5.25 -19.48 -10.83
N GLY A 385 5.34 -20.78 -10.54
CA GLY A 385 6.57 -21.56 -10.74
C GLY A 385 7.74 -20.96 -9.94
N ALA A 386 8.87 -20.69 -10.61
CA ALA A 386 10.03 -20.03 -10.00
C ALA A 386 9.92 -18.49 -9.94
N ALA A 387 8.93 -17.89 -10.59
CA ALA A 387 8.79 -16.45 -10.73
C ALA A 387 7.84 -15.85 -9.67
N LEU A 388 8.18 -14.67 -9.14
CA LEU A 388 7.27 -13.90 -8.31
C LEU A 388 6.12 -13.33 -9.16
N VAL A 389 4.91 -13.34 -8.63
CA VAL A 389 3.78 -12.66 -9.24
C VAL A 389 4.01 -11.15 -9.17
N ARG A 390 4.09 -10.49 -10.32
CA ARG A 390 4.37 -9.05 -10.41
C ARG A 390 3.11 -8.25 -10.72
N PRO A 391 2.90 -7.10 -10.06
CA PRO A 391 1.90 -6.13 -10.49
C PRO A 391 2.17 -5.72 -11.94
N ASN A 392 1.17 -5.83 -12.81
CA ASN A 392 1.28 -5.48 -14.22
C ASN A 392 0.34 -4.31 -14.57
N SER A 393 0.46 -3.80 -15.79
CA SER A 393 -0.44 -2.76 -16.32
C SER A 393 -1.92 -3.15 -16.22
N LYS A 394 -2.22 -4.45 -16.34
CA LYS A 394 -3.58 -4.98 -16.26
C LYS A 394 -4.21 -4.82 -14.86
N LEU A 395 -3.44 -5.01 -13.78
CA LEU A 395 -3.91 -4.75 -12.42
C LEU A 395 -4.33 -3.27 -12.24
N ARG A 396 -3.56 -2.34 -12.81
CA ARG A 396 -3.90 -0.90 -12.77
C ARG A 396 -5.20 -0.60 -13.53
N GLU A 397 -5.42 -1.24 -14.68
CA GLU A 397 -6.67 -1.11 -15.43
C GLU A 397 -7.88 -1.63 -14.64
N ILE A 398 -7.73 -2.77 -13.98
CA ILE A 398 -8.78 -3.37 -13.14
C ILE A 398 -9.12 -2.45 -11.97
N LEU A 399 -8.10 -1.94 -11.28
CA LEU A 399 -8.28 -0.99 -10.17
C LEU A 399 -8.99 0.28 -10.62
N ALA A 400 -8.59 0.86 -11.75
CA ALA A 400 -9.22 2.06 -12.28
C ALA A 400 -10.68 1.79 -12.74
N ALA A 401 -10.98 0.60 -13.25
CA ALA A 401 -12.35 0.20 -13.59
C ALA A 401 -13.22 0.05 -12.34
N ALA A 402 -12.73 -0.67 -11.33
CA ALA A 402 -13.44 -0.86 -10.06
C ALA A 402 -13.67 0.46 -9.33
N GLU A 403 -12.68 1.36 -9.28
CA GLU A 403 -12.84 2.69 -8.68
C GLU A 403 -13.95 3.51 -9.37
N ARG A 404 -14.03 3.46 -10.71
CA ARG A 404 -15.11 4.13 -11.46
C ARG A 404 -16.48 3.56 -11.17
N GLU A 405 -16.57 2.25 -10.92
CA GLU A 405 -17.82 1.64 -10.49
C GLU A 405 -18.21 2.18 -9.10
N ILE A 406 -17.25 2.40 -8.17
CA ILE A 406 -17.52 2.70 -6.74
C ILE A 406 -18.01 4.13 -6.63
N VAL A 407 -17.39 5.01 -7.41
CA VAL A 407 -17.72 6.43 -7.41
C VAL A 407 -19.02 6.74 -8.19
N ARG A 408 -19.53 5.79 -9.00
CA ARG A 408 -20.74 5.98 -9.83
C ARG A 408 -22.00 5.32 -9.28
N GLY A 409 -21.85 4.26 -8.48
CA GLY A 409 -22.94 3.71 -7.67
C GLY A 409 -23.23 4.63 -6.51
#